data_AF-A0A7X0AJ31-F1
#
_entry.id   AF-A0A7X0AJ31-F1
#
_cell.length_a   1.000
_cell.length_b   1.000
_cell.length_c   1.000
_cell.angle_alpha   90.00
_cell.angle_beta   90.00
_cell.angle_gamma   90.00
#
_symmetry.space_group_name_H-M   'P 1'
#
loop_
_entity.id
_entity.type
_entity.pdbx_description
1 polymer ?
#
loop_
_entity_poly.entity_id
_entity_poly.type
_entity_poly.pdbx_seq_one_letter_code
_entity_poly.pdbx_strand_id
1 'polypeptide(L)'
;MNFDRLRNVLERLIVAQGAGQHTHTTLVHYCAVLELPRPVEEGSKKERMLSSCAALEIGRLPVVAELLLQHYPPDTEDRNILQDLLWEDRFPEISKRIRREIAQSIEGLRLFLDGTHFDQLLDNLWVLDTDPFEALMGPSSKSLRAQIERHVHHHQGDWDCEYLFDRLGAYTCSDRRFALFIEGLASSDVRPDEPDQRAFVAAVNGPLKGAAVELRETGVDGGYPLFQLVSLHAGARGTPKNLIFASEDRPDIRFRDAIDNTVEIVNNADKVLAYDRPIGSEGLRWSELQDWWAAEQGIADPVEAKQTLYRRLKSCLPTNSPPQRKVFDAFYRGFAKAVPELPALLPEVWLHWDPLTIKQRGRDAMLRFRMDFLLLLPHNVRIVIEVDGKHHYADGGIANAKLYAAMMHGDRDLRLAGYEVFRFGASELLDDQADDLVKTFFIALFKRHGMAV
;
A
#
# COMPACT_ATOMS: atom_id res chain seq x y z
N MET A 1 8.05 10.71 -6.28
CA MET A 1 9.01 11.06 -5.24
C MET A 1 10.18 11.68 -5.93
N ASN A 2 10.35 12.97 -5.70
CA ASN A 2 11.37 13.80 -6.31
C ASN A 2 12.70 13.58 -5.60
N PHE A 3 13.45 12.57 -6.07
CA PHE A 3 14.74 12.19 -5.48
C PHE A 3 15.78 13.31 -5.51
N ASP A 4 15.74 14.19 -6.50
CA ASP A 4 16.66 15.34 -6.58
C ASP A 4 16.36 16.35 -5.47
N ARG A 5 15.09 16.68 -5.26
CA ARG A 5 14.67 17.56 -4.17
C ARG A 5 14.94 16.94 -2.80
N LEU A 6 14.67 15.65 -2.64
CA LEU A 6 14.97 14.91 -1.41
C LEU A 6 16.47 14.91 -1.11
N ARG A 7 17.31 14.65 -2.11
CA ARG A 7 18.78 14.70 -1.97
C ARG A 7 19.25 16.08 -1.52
N ASN A 8 18.76 17.15 -2.15
CA ASN A 8 19.16 18.52 -1.80
C ASN A 8 18.80 18.90 -0.35
N VAL A 9 17.59 18.53 0.09
CA VAL A 9 17.16 18.80 1.47
C VAL A 9 17.96 17.97 2.46
N LEU A 10 18.13 16.66 2.20
CA LEU A 10 18.92 15.78 3.06
C LEU A 10 20.37 16.22 3.16
N GLU A 11 21.00 16.57 2.05
CA GLU A 11 22.40 17.02 2.05
C GLU A 11 22.56 18.26 2.94
N ARG A 12 21.69 19.26 2.79
CA ARG A 12 21.71 20.46 3.62
C ARG A 12 21.61 20.10 5.11
N LEU A 13 20.66 19.23 5.48
CA LEU A 13 20.40 18.86 6.87
C LEU A 13 21.51 18.00 7.47
N ILE A 14 21.97 16.98 6.74
CA ILE A 14 23.04 16.08 7.17
C ILE A 14 24.33 16.86 7.36
N VAL A 15 24.64 17.77 6.43
CA VAL A 15 25.84 18.61 6.53
C VAL A 15 25.71 19.60 7.68
N ALA A 16 24.55 20.24 7.86
CA ALA A 16 24.34 21.17 8.98
C ALA A 16 24.50 20.47 10.34
N GLN A 17 23.87 19.31 10.51
CA GLN A 17 23.95 18.53 11.74
C GLN A 17 25.36 17.95 11.95
N GLY A 18 25.91 17.27 10.94
CA GLY A 18 27.24 16.66 10.98
C GLY A 18 28.36 17.66 11.22
N ALA A 19 28.39 18.76 10.46
CA ALA A 19 29.45 19.77 10.60
C ALA A 19 29.22 20.70 11.79
N GLY A 20 27.97 20.98 12.16
CA GLY A 20 27.62 21.90 13.24
C GLY A 20 27.68 21.29 14.64
N GLN A 21 27.21 20.06 14.81
CA GLN A 21 26.97 19.45 16.14
C GLN A 21 27.92 18.31 16.50
N HIS A 22 28.75 17.83 15.56
CA HIS A 22 29.67 16.72 15.80
C HIS A 22 31.15 17.11 15.64
N THR A 23 32.01 16.43 16.39
CA THR A 23 33.48 16.48 16.26
C THR A 23 33.95 15.47 15.21
N HIS A 24 35.20 15.55 14.77
CA HIS A 24 35.77 14.57 13.81
C HIS A 24 35.65 13.12 14.29
N THR A 25 35.74 12.87 15.61
CA THR A 25 35.62 11.54 16.21
C THR A 25 34.17 11.05 16.25
N THR A 26 33.22 11.94 16.58
CA THR A 26 31.80 11.59 16.67
C THR A 26 31.10 11.56 15.31
N LEU A 27 31.71 12.16 14.28
CA LEU A 27 31.19 12.16 12.90
C LEU A 27 31.07 10.75 12.32
N VAL A 28 31.96 9.84 12.71
CA VAL A 28 31.92 8.42 12.29
C VAL A 28 30.67 7.74 12.85
N HIS A 29 30.36 7.98 14.13
CA HIS A 29 29.15 7.44 14.75
C HIS A 29 27.89 8.04 14.14
N TYR A 30 27.86 9.35 13.88
CA TYR A 30 26.77 10.02 13.17
C TYR A 30 26.50 9.41 11.79
N CYS A 31 27.57 9.18 10.99
CA CYS A 31 27.44 8.51 9.69
C CYS A 31 26.93 7.07 9.84
N ALA A 32 27.38 6.33 10.85
CA ALA A 32 26.95 4.96 11.09
C ALA A 32 25.47 4.87 11.48
N VAL A 33 24.98 5.77 12.35
CA VAL A 33 23.57 5.84 12.76
C VAL A 33 22.66 6.13 11.56
N LEU A 34 23.11 6.98 10.64
CA LEU A 34 22.38 7.31 9.41
C LEU A 34 22.66 6.36 8.24
N GLU A 35 23.43 5.29 8.46
CA GLU A 35 23.85 4.34 7.42
C GLU A 35 24.47 5.02 6.17
N LEU A 36 25.18 6.12 6.40
CA LEU A 36 25.84 6.89 5.35
C LEU A 36 27.14 6.22 4.88
N PRO A 37 27.48 6.31 3.59
CA PRO A 37 28.78 5.86 3.07
C PRO A 37 29.93 6.52 3.84
N ARG A 38 31.00 5.78 4.08
CA ARG A 38 32.14 6.30 4.85
C ARG A 38 32.69 7.56 4.17
N PRO A 39 32.72 8.72 4.84
CA PRO A 39 33.28 9.94 4.28
C PRO A 39 34.78 9.79 4.08
N VAL A 40 35.36 10.59 3.17
CA VAL A 40 36.82 10.71 3.05
C VAL A 40 37.43 11.17 4.38
N GLU A 41 38.68 10.79 4.63
CA GLU A 41 39.35 11.10 5.91
C GLU A 41 39.93 12.52 5.92
N GLU A 42 40.31 13.04 4.76
CA GLU A 42 40.89 14.37 4.58
C GLU A 42 39.83 15.46 4.42
N GLY A 43 40.19 16.70 4.78
CA GLY A 43 39.34 17.88 4.63
C GLY A 43 38.51 18.26 5.86
N SER A 44 37.76 19.35 5.72
CA SER A 44 36.87 19.88 6.75
C SER A 44 35.68 18.95 6.99
N LYS A 45 35.04 19.04 8.17
CA LYS A 45 33.80 18.26 8.47
C LYS A 45 32.72 18.43 7.40
N LYS A 46 32.60 19.63 6.84
CA LYS A 46 31.64 19.94 5.76
C LYS A 46 31.97 19.17 4.48
N GLU A 47 33.23 19.22 4.02
CA GLU A 47 33.68 18.50 2.82
C GLU A 47 33.53 16.98 2.99
N ARG A 48 33.84 16.48 4.19
CA ARG A 48 33.66 15.07 4.54
C ARG A 48 32.19 14.66 4.46
N MET A 49 31.26 15.44 5.03
CA MET A 49 29.83 15.14 4.91
C MET A 49 29.33 15.22 3.46
N LEU A 50 29.76 16.24 2.70
CA LEU A 50 29.41 16.36 1.28
C LEU A 50 29.88 15.15 0.48
N SER A 51 31.09 14.63 0.75
CA SER A 51 31.60 13.41 0.09
C SER A 51 30.73 12.18 0.37
N SER A 52 30.23 12.06 1.60
CA SER A 52 29.37 10.95 2.02
C SER A 52 27.97 11.04 1.40
N CYS A 53 27.38 12.25 1.37
CA CYS A 53 26.12 12.51 0.67
C CYS A 53 26.23 12.28 -0.85
N ALA A 54 27.35 12.67 -1.47
CA ALA A 54 27.60 12.45 -2.90
C ALA A 54 27.73 10.97 -3.25
N ALA A 55 28.32 10.16 -2.36
CA ALA A 55 28.46 8.72 -2.51
C ALA A 55 27.16 7.94 -2.22
N LEU A 56 26.12 8.58 -1.69
CA LEU A 56 24.87 7.92 -1.33
C LEU A 56 24.04 7.61 -2.58
N GLU A 57 23.70 6.34 -2.76
CA GLU A 57 22.86 5.86 -3.86
C GLU A 57 21.42 6.38 -3.75
N ILE A 58 20.79 6.64 -4.89
CA ILE A 58 19.42 7.22 -4.96
C ILE A 58 18.41 6.36 -4.18
N GLY A 59 18.48 5.03 -4.31
CA GLY A 59 17.58 4.10 -3.63
C GLY A 59 17.69 4.11 -2.09
N ARG A 60 18.78 4.67 -1.53
CA ARG A 60 19.01 4.75 -0.08
C ARG A 60 18.51 6.05 0.54
N LEU A 61 18.21 7.06 -0.26
CA LEU A 61 17.76 8.38 0.23
C LEU A 61 16.54 8.31 1.18
N PRO A 62 15.49 7.51 0.92
CA PRO A 62 14.34 7.44 1.83
C PRO A 62 14.70 6.86 3.20
N VAL A 63 15.52 5.82 3.23
CA VAL A 63 15.98 5.17 4.47
C VAL A 63 16.78 6.15 5.33
N VAL A 64 17.71 6.88 4.71
CA VAL A 64 18.52 7.88 5.40
C VAL A 64 17.65 9.02 5.94
N ALA A 65 16.63 9.45 5.20
CA ALA A 65 15.69 10.47 5.67
C ALA A 65 14.88 10.01 6.89
N GLU A 66 14.39 8.77 6.89
CA GLU A 66 13.68 8.18 8.02
C GLU A 66 14.59 8.06 9.26
N LEU A 67 15.83 7.60 9.09
CA LEU A 67 16.83 7.56 10.18
C LEU A 67 17.16 8.96 10.71
N LEU A 68 17.25 9.97 9.84
CA LEU A 68 17.48 11.35 10.25
C LEU A 68 16.31 11.88 11.10
N LEU A 69 15.07 11.70 10.64
CA LEU A 69 13.87 12.09 11.38
C LEU A 69 13.79 11.41 12.76
N GLN A 70 14.23 10.16 12.85
CA GLN A 70 14.17 9.38 14.09
C GLN A 70 15.26 9.76 15.10
N HIS A 71 16.51 9.89 14.64
CA HIS A 71 17.66 10.04 15.54
C HIS A 71 18.14 11.48 15.70
N TYR A 72 17.88 12.32 14.70
CA TYR A 72 18.32 13.72 14.66
C TYR A 72 17.21 14.59 14.04
N PRO A 73 16.03 14.67 14.68
CA PRO A 73 14.89 15.39 14.12
C PRO A 73 15.28 16.85 13.84
N PRO A 74 15.10 17.35 12.60
CA PRO A 74 15.34 18.74 12.28
C PRO A 74 14.27 19.64 12.91
N ASP A 75 14.37 20.95 12.67
CA ASP A 75 13.30 21.88 13.04
C ASP A 75 11.97 21.53 12.34
N THR A 76 10.88 22.12 12.84
CA THR A 76 9.52 21.80 12.40
C THR A 76 9.28 22.03 10.90
N GLU A 77 9.91 23.06 10.32
CA GLU A 77 9.78 23.38 8.90
C GLU A 77 10.47 22.30 8.05
N ASP A 78 11.73 22.03 8.36
CA ASP A 78 12.54 21.04 7.64
C ASP A 78 12.03 19.61 7.85
N ARG A 79 11.48 19.29 9.03
CA ARG A 79 10.78 18.05 9.33
C ARG A 79 9.59 17.86 8.39
N ASN A 80 8.75 18.88 8.26
CA ASN A 80 7.56 18.81 7.43
C ASN A 80 7.92 18.67 5.94
N ILE A 81 8.95 19.38 5.47
CA ILE A 81 9.46 19.24 4.09
C ILE A 81 9.95 17.82 3.83
N LEU A 82 10.75 17.24 4.72
CA LEU A 82 11.23 15.86 4.56
C LEU A 82 10.10 14.85 4.55
N GLN A 83 9.16 14.96 5.50
CA GLN A 83 7.99 14.11 5.58
C GLN A 83 7.17 14.16 4.27
N ASP A 84 6.86 15.36 3.76
CA ASP A 84 6.06 15.50 2.54
C ASP A 84 6.78 14.92 1.31
N LEU A 85 8.11 15.07 1.21
CA LEU A 85 8.91 14.44 0.15
C LEU A 85 8.91 12.91 0.26
N LEU A 86 8.95 12.36 1.47
CA LEU A 86 8.83 10.91 1.71
C LEU A 86 7.45 10.36 1.39
N TRP A 87 6.41 11.20 1.37
CA TRP A 87 5.03 10.78 1.14
C TRP A 87 4.53 11.01 -0.30
N GLU A 88 5.31 11.67 -1.16
CA GLU A 88 4.89 12.21 -2.47
C GLU A 88 4.26 11.20 -3.45
N ASP A 89 4.52 9.89 -3.32
CA ASP A 89 3.93 8.84 -4.19
C ASP A 89 2.98 7.86 -3.46
N ARG A 90 2.65 8.11 -2.18
CA ARG A 90 2.11 7.06 -1.31
C ARG A 90 0.63 7.20 -0.96
N PHE A 91 -0.11 8.11 -1.59
CA PHE A 91 -1.50 8.38 -1.16
C PHE A 91 -2.45 8.83 -2.28
N PRO A 92 -3.74 8.44 -2.24
CA PRO A 92 -4.76 8.98 -3.14
C PRO A 92 -4.92 10.50 -2.99
N GLU A 93 -5.17 11.18 -4.10
CA GLU A 93 -5.45 12.62 -4.11
C GLU A 93 -6.77 12.93 -3.39
N ILE A 94 -6.73 13.85 -2.41
CA ILE A 94 -7.92 14.40 -1.76
C ILE A 94 -8.04 15.86 -2.19
N SER A 95 -8.85 16.09 -3.23
CA SER A 95 -9.00 17.42 -3.81
C SER A 95 -9.39 18.49 -2.77
N LYS A 96 -8.95 19.73 -2.99
CA LYS A 96 -9.31 20.89 -2.15
C LYS A 96 -10.81 21.02 -1.89
N ARG A 97 -11.65 20.66 -2.86
CA ARG A 97 -13.11 20.64 -2.72
C ARG A 97 -13.54 19.67 -1.62
N ILE A 98 -13.05 18.43 -1.67
CA ILE A 98 -13.41 17.39 -0.69
C ILE A 98 -12.90 17.76 0.69
N ARG A 99 -11.71 18.34 0.80
CA ARG A 99 -11.18 18.83 2.09
C ARG A 99 -12.10 19.89 2.73
N ARG A 100 -12.70 20.77 1.93
CA ARG A 100 -13.71 21.75 2.40
C ARG A 100 -15.03 21.10 2.80
N GLU A 101 -15.51 20.17 1.99
CA GLU A 101 -16.72 19.40 2.31
C GLU A 101 -16.54 18.62 3.63
N ILE A 102 -15.33 18.11 3.91
CA ILE A 102 -14.99 17.50 5.21
C ILE A 102 -15.11 18.51 6.34
N ALA A 103 -14.46 19.67 6.24
CA ALA A 103 -14.53 20.71 7.26
C ALA A 103 -15.99 21.11 7.57
N GLN A 104 -16.81 21.27 6.53
CA GLN A 104 -18.24 21.56 6.67
C GLN A 104 -19.02 20.41 7.34
N SER A 105 -18.69 19.16 7.03
CA SER A 105 -19.39 18.00 7.57
C SER A 105 -19.20 17.81 9.09
N ILE A 106 -18.11 18.35 9.65
CA ILE A 106 -17.75 18.19 11.07
C ILE A 106 -18.09 19.41 11.93
N GLU A 107 -18.60 20.49 11.36
CA GLU A 107 -18.89 21.75 12.07
C GLU A 107 -19.86 21.56 13.26
N GLY A 108 -20.84 20.68 13.11
CA GLY A 108 -21.80 20.37 14.18
C GLY A 108 -21.29 19.41 15.25
N LEU A 109 -20.05 18.96 15.15
CA LEU A 109 -19.41 18.05 16.10
C LEU A 109 -18.40 18.81 16.95
N ARG A 110 -18.13 18.32 18.16
CA ARG A 110 -16.99 18.83 18.94
C ARG A 110 -15.70 18.58 18.16
N LEU A 111 -14.77 19.51 18.11
CA LEU A 111 -13.52 19.31 17.36
C LEU A 111 -12.56 18.33 18.08
N PHE A 112 -12.59 18.33 19.40
CA PHE A 112 -11.83 17.43 20.27
C PHE A 112 -12.59 17.26 21.60
N LEU A 113 -12.25 16.21 22.35
CA LEU A 113 -12.65 16.05 23.76
C LEU A 113 -11.45 16.27 24.69
N ASP A 114 -10.25 15.95 24.21
CA ASP A 114 -8.99 16.25 24.87
C ASP A 114 -8.23 17.32 24.08
N GLY A 115 -8.18 18.53 24.64
CA GLY A 115 -7.48 19.65 24.02
C GLY A 115 -5.96 19.48 23.98
N THR A 116 -5.38 18.77 24.95
CA THR A 116 -3.91 18.60 25.02
C THR A 116 -3.43 17.69 23.90
N HIS A 117 -4.12 16.56 23.67
CA HIS A 117 -3.78 15.65 22.57
C HIS A 117 -4.15 16.24 21.19
N PHE A 118 -5.16 17.10 21.13
CA PHE A 118 -5.43 17.89 19.93
C PHE A 118 -4.25 18.81 19.57
N ASP A 119 -3.69 19.55 20.54
CA ASP A 119 -2.55 20.42 20.28
C ASP A 119 -1.30 19.61 19.88
N GLN A 120 -1.07 18.45 20.52
CA GLN A 120 0.02 17.54 20.12
C GLN A 120 -0.13 17.04 18.68
N LEU A 121 -1.35 16.71 18.25
CA LEU A 121 -1.63 16.36 16.87
C LEU A 121 -1.26 17.49 15.92
N LEU A 122 -1.63 18.73 16.26
CA LEU A 122 -1.30 19.88 15.42
C LEU A 122 0.22 20.13 15.36
N ASP A 123 0.94 19.97 16.47
CA ASP A 123 2.41 20.14 16.54
C ASP A 123 3.18 19.12 15.69
N ASN A 124 2.64 17.90 15.63
CA ASN A 124 3.20 16.82 14.83
C ASN A 124 3.03 17.07 13.32
N LEU A 125 2.03 17.86 12.94
CA LEU A 125 1.62 18.04 11.56
C LEU A 125 1.86 19.44 10.99
N TRP A 126 2.04 20.47 11.81
CA TRP A 126 2.19 21.85 11.34
C TRP A 126 3.25 22.63 12.08
N VAL A 127 3.65 23.75 11.46
CA VAL A 127 4.45 24.80 12.09
C VAL A 127 3.45 25.81 12.66
N LEU A 128 3.23 25.80 13.97
CA LEU A 128 2.26 26.68 14.63
C LEU A 128 2.89 27.94 15.24
N ASP A 129 4.18 27.83 15.58
CA ASP A 129 4.99 28.91 16.13
C ASP A 129 5.87 29.47 15.02
N THR A 130 5.79 30.78 14.81
CA THR A 130 6.37 31.43 13.62
C THR A 130 7.72 32.10 13.87
N ASP A 131 8.34 31.97 15.05
CA ASP A 131 9.60 32.66 15.31
C ASP A 131 10.52 31.93 16.31
N PRO A 132 11.79 31.62 15.93
CA PRO A 132 12.83 31.20 16.87
C PRO A 132 13.07 32.18 18.04
N PHE A 133 12.69 33.46 17.91
CA PHE A 133 12.78 34.45 18.99
C PHE A 133 11.68 34.35 20.06
N GLU A 134 10.59 33.61 19.83
CA GLU A 134 9.53 33.41 20.83
C GLU A 134 10.02 32.57 22.03
N ALA A 135 11.00 31.69 21.81
CA ALA A 135 11.66 30.94 22.89
C ALA A 135 12.43 31.86 23.88
N LEU A 136 12.80 33.07 23.46
CA LEU A 136 13.56 34.04 24.26
C LEU A 136 12.69 35.18 24.82
N MET A 137 11.61 35.57 24.11
CA MET A 137 10.77 36.73 24.44
C MET A 137 9.37 36.37 24.95
N GLY A 138 9.03 35.08 25.03
CA GLY A 138 7.70 34.60 25.38
C GLY A 138 6.77 34.48 24.16
N PRO A 139 5.65 33.75 24.29
CA PRO A 139 4.75 33.44 23.18
C PRO A 139 4.19 34.72 22.56
N SER A 140 4.29 34.85 21.25
CA SER A 140 3.68 35.96 20.52
C SER A 140 2.17 35.76 20.48
N SER A 141 1.39 36.75 20.89
CA SER A 141 -0.08 36.72 20.74
C SER A 141 -0.55 36.67 19.28
N LYS A 142 0.38 36.72 18.32
CA LYS A 142 0.13 36.62 16.88
C LYS A 142 0.47 35.25 16.27
N SER A 143 1.14 34.34 17.00
CA SER A 143 1.44 33.01 16.46
C SER A 143 0.15 32.24 16.16
N LEU A 144 0.22 31.26 15.25
CA LEU A 144 -0.95 30.44 14.94
C LEU A 144 -1.36 29.64 16.19
N ARG A 145 -0.40 29.15 16.97
CA ARG A 145 -0.66 28.51 18.27
C ARG A 145 -1.48 29.40 19.21
N ALA A 146 -1.04 30.64 19.44
CA ALA A 146 -1.74 31.56 20.33
C ALA A 146 -3.16 31.90 19.83
N GLN A 147 -3.35 31.92 18.51
CA GLN A 147 -4.67 32.11 17.91
C GLN A 147 -5.57 30.88 18.09
N ILE A 148 -5.04 29.66 17.93
CA ILE A 148 -5.80 28.42 18.18
C ILE A 148 -6.20 28.33 19.65
N GLU A 149 -5.28 28.60 20.58
CA GLU A 149 -5.56 28.67 22.02
C GLU A 149 -6.72 29.62 22.33
N ARG A 150 -6.66 30.83 21.76
CA ARG A 150 -7.68 31.84 21.99
C ARG A 150 -9.02 31.48 21.37
N HIS A 151 -9.04 31.10 20.10
CA HIS A 151 -10.26 31.07 19.29
C HIS A 151 -10.89 29.68 19.17
N VAL A 152 -10.13 28.61 19.49
CA VAL A 152 -10.63 27.23 19.44
C VAL A 152 -10.82 26.68 20.85
N HIS A 153 -9.88 26.90 21.77
CA HIS A 153 -10.01 26.41 23.15
C HIS A 153 -10.84 27.32 24.05
N HIS A 154 -10.49 28.61 24.14
CA HIS A 154 -11.15 29.54 25.06
C HIS A 154 -12.49 30.10 24.57
N HIS A 155 -12.64 30.31 23.25
CA HIS A 155 -13.85 30.84 22.64
C HIS A 155 -14.43 29.86 21.62
N GLN A 156 -14.87 28.68 22.10
CA GLN A 156 -15.45 27.65 21.23
C GLN A 156 -16.57 28.21 20.35
N GLY A 157 -16.44 28.01 19.03
CA GLY A 157 -17.36 28.53 18.01
C GLY A 157 -16.99 29.90 17.43
N ASP A 158 -15.90 30.54 17.88
CA ASP A 158 -15.37 31.76 17.25
C ASP A 158 -14.71 31.45 15.90
N TRP A 159 -14.00 30.32 15.81
CA TRP A 159 -13.55 29.76 14.54
C TRP A 159 -14.40 28.55 14.17
N ASP A 160 -14.97 28.59 12.96
CA ASP A 160 -15.53 27.40 12.32
C ASP A 160 -14.40 26.48 11.82
N CYS A 161 -14.74 25.22 11.53
CA CYS A 161 -13.81 24.21 11.04
C CYS A 161 -13.22 24.62 9.69
N GLU A 162 -13.99 25.32 8.85
CA GLU A 162 -13.49 25.78 7.55
C GLU A 162 -12.35 26.78 7.69
N TYR A 163 -12.49 27.74 8.61
CA TYR A 163 -11.51 28.76 8.91
C TYR A 163 -10.28 28.17 9.59
N LEU A 164 -10.46 27.28 10.56
CA LEU A 164 -9.35 26.57 11.18
C LEU A 164 -8.52 25.79 10.14
N PHE A 165 -9.19 25.03 9.26
CA PHE A 165 -8.51 24.28 8.20
C PHE A 165 -7.75 25.20 7.24
N ASP A 166 -8.29 26.38 6.93
CA ASP A 166 -7.60 27.38 6.11
C ASP A 166 -6.35 27.93 6.82
N ARG A 167 -6.48 28.28 8.11
CA ARG A 167 -5.37 28.82 8.91
C ARG A 167 -4.25 27.81 9.14
N LEU A 168 -4.56 26.52 9.24
CA LEU A 168 -3.57 25.44 9.25
C LEU A 168 -2.94 25.19 7.86
N GLY A 169 -3.55 25.66 6.77
CA GLY A 169 -3.14 25.28 5.41
C GLY A 169 -3.52 23.83 5.06
N ALA A 170 -4.53 23.26 5.73
CA ALA A 170 -5.02 21.91 5.48
C ALA A 170 -5.55 21.72 4.04
N TYR A 171 -5.94 22.80 3.37
CA TYR A 171 -6.40 22.79 1.98
C TYR A 171 -5.28 22.75 0.93
N THR A 172 -4.03 23.00 1.33
CA THR A 172 -2.87 23.09 0.43
C THR A 172 -1.73 22.16 0.81
N CYS A 173 -1.82 21.49 1.97
CA CYS A 173 -0.82 20.49 2.39
C CYS A 173 -0.86 19.23 1.53
N SER A 174 0.17 18.36 1.68
CA SER A 174 0.20 17.05 1.03
C SER A 174 -1.01 16.19 1.44
N ASP A 175 -1.46 15.30 0.54
CA ASP A 175 -2.61 14.43 0.81
C ASP A 175 -2.38 13.52 2.03
N ARG A 176 -1.14 13.03 2.21
CA ARG A 176 -0.80 12.20 3.38
C ARG A 176 -0.86 13.01 4.69
N ARG A 177 -0.40 14.26 4.70
CA ARG A 177 -0.50 15.13 5.88
C ARG A 177 -1.95 15.41 6.24
N PHE A 178 -2.77 15.71 5.24
CA PHE A 178 -4.21 15.87 5.44
C PHE A 178 -4.86 14.58 5.97
N ALA A 179 -4.47 13.41 5.46
CA ALA A 179 -4.96 12.13 5.96
C ALA A 179 -4.59 11.90 7.42
N LEU A 180 -3.32 12.11 7.80
CA LEU A 180 -2.85 11.97 9.18
C LEU A 180 -3.59 12.91 10.13
N PHE A 181 -3.95 14.11 9.68
CA PHE A 181 -4.77 15.02 10.46
C PHE A 181 -6.16 14.45 10.75
N ILE A 182 -6.83 13.96 9.71
CA ILE A 182 -8.17 13.40 9.82
C ILE A 182 -8.17 12.09 10.63
N GLU A 183 -7.13 11.25 10.48
CA GLU A 183 -6.90 10.06 11.31
C GLU A 183 -6.69 10.45 12.78
N GLY A 184 -5.85 11.45 13.05
CA GLY A 184 -5.57 11.95 14.40
C GLY A 184 -6.80 12.55 15.07
N LEU A 185 -7.62 13.31 14.34
CA LEU A 185 -8.89 13.83 14.85
C LEU A 185 -9.87 12.71 15.22
N ALA A 186 -9.79 11.55 14.58
CA ALA A 186 -10.60 10.38 14.90
C ALA A 186 -10.02 9.50 16.02
N SER A 187 -8.80 9.78 16.48
CA SER A 187 -8.09 8.95 17.47
C SER A 187 -8.71 9.05 18.87
N SER A 188 -8.46 8.02 19.69
CA SER A 188 -8.87 8.00 21.09
C SER A 188 -8.12 9.01 21.95
N ASP A 189 -6.94 9.45 21.52
CA ASP A 189 -6.18 10.48 22.22
C ASP A 189 -6.91 11.83 22.14
N VAL A 190 -7.40 12.21 20.96
CA VAL A 190 -8.15 13.46 20.75
C VAL A 190 -9.62 13.32 21.17
N ARG A 191 -10.20 12.12 20.99
CA ARG A 191 -11.60 11.79 21.28
C ARG A 191 -11.70 10.49 22.08
N PRO A 192 -11.42 10.49 23.39
CA PRO A 192 -11.53 9.32 24.29
C PRO A 192 -12.98 8.88 24.58
N ASP A 193 -13.85 8.86 23.55
CA ASP A 193 -15.23 8.39 23.59
C ASP A 193 -15.58 7.68 22.27
N GLU A 194 -15.82 6.36 22.33
CA GLU A 194 -16.11 5.55 21.13
C GLU A 194 -17.32 6.08 20.31
N PRO A 195 -18.47 6.43 20.92
CA PRO A 195 -19.59 7.02 20.19
C PRO A 195 -19.22 8.31 19.45
N ASP A 196 -18.45 9.21 20.06
CA ASP A 196 -17.97 10.45 19.44
C ASP A 196 -17.00 10.17 18.28
N GLN A 197 -16.07 9.22 18.44
CA GLN A 197 -15.20 8.78 17.34
C GLN A 197 -16.00 8.27 16.14
N ARG A 198 -17.00 7.41 16.38
CA ARG A 198 -17.84 6.85 15.31
C ARG A 198 -18.70 7.93 14.64
N ALA A 199 -19.21 8.90 15.40
CA ALA A 199 -19.95 10.03 14.86
C ALA A 199 -19.07 10.91 13.96
N PHE A 200 -17.85 11.23 14.40
CA PHE A 200 -16.86 11.96 13.61
C PHE A 200 -16.52 11.22 12.31
N VAL A 201 -16.18 9.93 12.41
CA VAL A 201 -15.86 9.09 11.23
C VAL A 201 -17.03 9.04 10.25
N ALA A 202 -18.26 8.94 10.72
CA ALA A 202 -19.45 8.92 9.86
C ALA A 202 -19.63 10.24 9.10
N ALA A 203 -19.41 11.38 9.75
CA ALA A 203 -19.49 12.69 9.12
C ALA A 203 -18.43 12.86 8.03
N VAL A 204 -17.17 12.54 8.36
CA VAL A 204 -16.02 12.65 7.44
C VAL A 204 -16.13 11.69 6.26
N ASN A 205 -16.64 10.48 6.46
CA ASN A 205 -16.78 9.47 5.41
C ASN A 205 -17.82 9.83 4.34
N GLY A 206 -18.72 10.78 4.59
CA GLY A 206 -19.65 11.29 3.56
C GLY A 206 -18.87 11.91 2.39
N PRO A 207 -18.14 13.01 2.62
CA PRO A 207 -17.29 13.66 1.62
C PRO A 207 -16.15 12.78 1.08
N LEU A 208 -15.46 12.00 1.93
CA LEU A 208 -14.30 11.18 1.51
C LEU A 208 -14.61 10.17 0.39
N LYS A 209 -15.85 9.69 0.30
CA LYS A 209 -16.29 8.83 -0.81
C LYS A 209 -16.10 9.47 -2.18
N GLY A 210 -16.19 10.80 -2.28
CA GLY A 210 -15.91 11.54 -3.52
C GLY A 210 -14.46 11.46 -3.98
N ALA A 211 -13.52 11.15 -3.08
CA ALA A 211 -12.10 10.90 -3.36
C ALA A 211 -11.81 9.38 -3.43
N ALA A 212 -12.84 8.55 -3.36
CA ALA A 212 -12.74 7.10 -3.26
C ALA A 212 -11.75 6.66 -2.18
N VAL A 213 -11.92 7.23 -1.00
CA VAL A 213 -11.23 6.87 0.23
C VAL A 213 -12.24 6.86 1.39
N GLU A 214 -11.91 6.20 2.50
CA GLU A 214 -12.71 6.24 3.73
C GLU A 214 -11.81 6.07 4.96
N LEU A 215 -12.20 6.66 6.09
CA LEU A 215 -11.74 6.23 7.41
C LEU A 215 -12.39 4.88 7.75
N ARG A 216 -11.55 3.87 7.95
CA ARG A 216 -11.97 2.52 8.32
C ARG A 216 -11.36 2.15 9.66
N GLU A 217 -12.16 1.47 10.49
CA GLU A 217 -11.65 0.83 11.70
C GLU A 217 -10.65 -0.27 11.29
N THR A 218 -9.40 -0.13 11.71
CA THR A 218 -8.27 -1.00 11.35
C THR A 218 -7.71 -1.79 12.52
N GLY A 219 -8.14 -1.45 13.74
CA GLY A 219 -7.70 -2.13 14.95
C GLY A 219 -8.34 -1.52 16.18
N VAL A 220 -7.76 -1.87 17.32
CA VAL A 220 -8.16 -1.38 18.64
C VAL A 220 -6.90 -0.91 19.36
N ASP A 221 -6.97 0.28 19.97
CA ASP A 221 -5.92 0.81 20.83
C ASP A 221 -6.52 1.26 22.16
N GLY A 222 -5.96 0.81 23.28
CA GLY A 222 -6.49 1.11 24.61
C GLY A 222 -7.97 0.70 24.85
N GLY A 223 -8.55 -0.16 24.01
CA GLY A 223 -9.97 -0.51 24.03
C GLY A 223 -10.87 0.37 23.15
N TYR A 224 -10.31 1.36 22.47
CA TYR A 224 -11.00 2.24 21.52
C TYR A 224 -10.72 1.83 20.07
N PRO A 225 -11.66 2.07 19.14
CA PRO A 225 -11.43 1.82 17.72
C PRO A 225 -10.33 2.72 17.14
N LEU A 226 -9.39 2.09 16.43
CA LEU A 226 -8.35 2.78 15.66
C LEU A 226 -8.83 2.99 14.22
N PHE A 227 -8.98 4.24 13.78
CA PHE A 227 -9.38 4.58 12.42
C PHE A 227 -8.20 5.02 11.56
N GLN A 228 -8.06 4.41 10.38
CA GLN A 228 -7.07 4.81 9.38
C GLN A 228 -7.76 5.09 8.06
N LEU A 229 -7.20 6.03 7.30
CA LEU A 229 -7.71 6.39 5.98
C LEU A 229 -7.21 5.34 4.99
N VAL A 230 -8.16 4.65 4.38
CA VAL A 230 -7.93 3.59 3.39
C VAL A 230 -8.52 4.02 2.07
N SER A 231 -7.90 3.61 0.97
CA SER A 231 -8.50 3.85 -0.33
C SER A 231 -9.69 2.90 -0.52
N LEU A 232 -10.82 3.43 -1.01
CA LEU A 232 -11.92 2.61 -1.49
C LEU A 232 -11.54 1.87 -2.77
N HIS A 233 -10.51 2.36 -3.48
CA HIS A 233 -9.84 1.59 -4.51
C HIS A 233 -8.81 0.62 -3.88
N ALA A 234 -7.93 1.05 -2.96
CA ALA A 234 -6.93 0.20 -2.31
C ALA A 234 -7.28 -0.15 -0.84
N GLY A 235 -7.79 -1.36 -0.63
CA GLY A 235 -8.19 -1.87 0.68
C GLY A 235 -7.05 -1.91 1.71
N ALA A 236 -7.20 -1.09 2.76
CA ALA A 236 -6.82 -1.27 4.17
C ALA A 236 -5.53 -2.04 4.56
N ARG A 237 -4.60 -1.36 5.25
CA ARG A 237 -3.61 -1.97 6.14
C ARG A 237 -4.28 -2.40 7.47
N GLY A 238 -4.80 -3.62 7.51
CA GLY A 238 -4.08 -4.64 8.28
C GLY A 238 -3.26 -5.40 7.24
N THR A 239 -2.22 -6.16 7.59
CA THR A 239 -1.70 -7.16 6.63
C THR A 239 -2.38 -8.49 6.92
N PRO A 240 -3.59 -8.74 6.36
CA PRO A 240 -4.04 -10.11 6.22
C PRO A 240 -3.06 -10.77 5.27
N LYS A 241 -2.36 -11.76 5.80
CA LYS A 241 -1.50 -12.61 5.00
C LYS A 241 -2.32 -13.24 3.87
N ASN A 242 -1.62 -13.57 2.79
CA ASN A 242 -1.87 -14.73 1.95
C ASN A 242 -2.72 -14.49 0.69
N LEU A 243 -2.08 -13.91 -0.32
CA LEU A 243 -2.23 -14.46 -1.67
C LEU A 243 -1.62 -15.87 -1.64
N ILE A 244 -2.48 -16.89 -1.73
CA ILE A 244 -2.11 -18.33 -1.70
C ILE A 244 -2.15 -18.85 -3.12
N PHE A 245 -1.00 -19.21 -3.66
CA PHE A 245 -0.84 -19.59 -5.05
C PHE A 245 0.25 -20.64 -5.23
N ALA A 246 0.41 -21.09 -6.47
CA ALA A 246 1.37 -22.12 -6.87
C ALA A 246 1.24 -23.42 -6.05
N SER A 247 0.00 -23.78 -5.72
CA SER A 247 -0.34 -24.97 -4.94
C SER A 247 -0.37 -26.21 -5.83
N GLU A 248 0.31 -27.28 -5.42
CA GLU A 248 0.27 -28.57 -6.15
C GLU A 248 -1.00 -29.38 -5.87
N ASP A 249 -1.51 -29.29 -4.64
CA ASP A 249 -2.71 -29.99 -4.16
C ASP A 249 -3.70 -28.98 -3.55
N ARG A 250 -4.90 -29.43 -3.14
CA ARG A 250 -5.78 -28.58 -2.32
C ARG A 250 -5.17 -28.38 -0.92
N PRO A 251 -4.82 -27.15 -0.51
CA PRO A 251 -4.32 -26.90 0.83
C PRO A 251 -5.46 -26.98 1.86
N ASP A 252 -5.16 -27.52 3.05
CA ASP A 252 -6.05 -27.42 4.22
C ASP A 252 -5.85 -26.05 4.86
N ILE A 253 -6.64 -25.09 4.36
CA ILE A 253 -6.65 -23.70 4.81
C ILE A 253 -7.67 -23.55 5.92
N ARG A 254 -7.23 -23.14 7.12
CA ARG A 254 -8.13 -22.84 8.24
C ARG A 254 -7.96 -21.41 8.71
N PHE A 255 -9.08 -20.76 8.99
CA PHE A 255 -9.08 -19.47 9.68
C PHE A 255 -8.82 -19.73 11.16
N ARG A 256 -7.69 -19.19 11.66
CA ARG A 256 -7.28 -19.29 13.06
C ARG A 256 -7.97 -18.26 13.94
N ASP A 257 -8.18 -17.06 13.39
CA ASP A 257 -8.82 -15.95 14.09
C ASP A 257 -9.88 -15.28 13.20
N ALA A 258 -11.08 -15.15 13.75
CA ALA A 258 -12.25 -14.56 13.11
C ALA A 258 -12.29 -13.02 13.22
N ILE A 259 -11.32 -12.40 13.86
CA ILE A 259 -11.20 -10.95 14.02
C ILE A 259 -9.97 -10.48 13.23
N ASP A 260 -8.84 -11.18 13.37
CA ASP A 260 -7.57 -10.84 12.70
C ASP A 260 -7.40 -11.48 11.31
N ASN A 261 -8.34 -12.35 10.89
CA ASN A 261 -8.33 -13.07 9.61
C ASN A 261 -7.03 -13.84 9.34
N THR A 262 -6.37 -14.31 10.39
CA THR A 262 -5.13 -15.09 10.32
C THR A 262 -5.43 -16.45 9.73
N VAL A 263 -4.85 -16.74 8.57
CA VAL A 263 -4.99 -18.03 7.89
C VAL A 263 -3.79 -18.92 8.23
N GLU A 264 -4.07 -20.14 8.68
CA GLU A 264 -3.09 -21.19 8.93
C GLU A 264 -3.20 -22.24 7.82
N ILE A 265 -2.07 -22.54 7.16
CA ILE A 265 -1.96 -23.69 6.26
C ILE A 265 -1.59 -24.88 7.14
N VAL A 266 -2.59 -25.72 7.42
CA VAL A 266 -2.46 -26.80 8.43
C VAL A 266 -1.64 -27.97 7.89
N ASN A 267 -1.69 -28.21 6.58
CA ASN A 267 -0.95 -29.27 5.88
C ASN A 267 -0.40 -28.74 4.55
N ASN A 268 0.74 -29.29 4.09
CA ASN A 268 1.40 -28.97 2.81
C ASN A 268 1.91 -27.52 2.68
N ALA A 269 2.35 -26.89 3.78
CA ALA A 269 2.90 -25.52 3.75
C ALA A 269 4.12 -25.38 2.81
N ASP A 270 4.88 -26.45 2.60
CA ASP A 270 6.00 -26.55 1.68
C ASP A 270 5.58 -26.59 0.20
N LYS A 271 4.33 -26.96 -0.10
CA LYS A 271 3.81 -27.11 -1.46
C LYS A 271 3.05 -25.91 -1.99
N VAL A 272 3.00 -24.83 -1.22
CA VAL A 272 2.21 -23.63 -1.55
C VAL A 272 3.05 -22.39 -1.32
N LEU A 273 2.82 -21.35 -2.12
CA LEU A 273 3.41 -20.04 -1.90
C LEU A 273 2.41 -19.12 -1.24
N ALA A 274 2.85 -18.47 -0.16
CA ALA A 274 2.07 -17.50 0.61
C ALA A 274 2.75 -16.13 0.49
N TYR A 275 2.26 -15.29 -0.41
CA TYR A 275 2.79 -13.94 -0.57
C TYR A 275 2.25 -13.04 0.56
N ASP A 276 3.15 -12.36 1.25
CA ASP A 276 2.90 -11.64 2.51
C ASP A 276 3.24 -10.14 2.45
N ARG A 277 3.74 -9.66 1.31
CA ARG A 277 4.01 -8.23 1.09
C ARG A 277 2.74 -7.48 0.66
N PRO A 278 2.65 -6.16 0.93
CA PRO A 278 1.55 -5.35 0.40
C PRO A 278 1.53 -5.34 -1.13
N ILE A 279 0.32 -5.32 -1.71
CA ILE A 279 0.11 -5.14 -3.15
C ILE A 279 -0.42 -3.72 -3.34
N GLY A 280 0.32 -2.90 -4.08
CA GLY A 280 0.01 -1.49 -4.29
C GLY A 280 -1.09 -1.24 -5.32
N SER A 281 -1.44 0.02 -5.54
CA SER A 281 -2.39 0.43 -6.60
C SER A 281 -1.93 0.09 -8.02
N GLU A 282 -0.67 -0.29 -8.17
CA GLU A 282 -0.03 -0.71 -9.42
C GLU A 282 -0.24 -2.21 -9.74
N GLY A 283 -0.89 -2.95 -8.84
CA GLY A 283 -1.02 -4.40 -8.95
C GLY A 283 0.21 -5.14 -8.42
N LEU A 284 0.43 -6.37 -8.91
CA LEU A 284 1.60 -7.19 -8.56
C LEU A 284 2.41 -7.49 -9.82
N ARG A 285 3.56 -6.83 -9.96
CA ARG A 285 4.47 -7.04 -11.09
C ARG A 285 5.33 -8.28 -10.92
N TRP A 286 5.87 -8.80 -12.02
CA TRP A 286 6.86 -9.87 -11.97
C TRP A 286 8.10 -9.48 -11.16
N SER A 287 8.62 -8.26 -11.34
CA SER A 287 9.80 -7.76 -10.60
C SER A 287 9.59 -7.81 -9.08
N GLU A 288 8.44 -7.34 -8.61
CA GLU A 288 8.07 -7.37 -7.18
C GLU A 288 7.96 -8.80 -6.64
N LEU A 289 7.36 -9.71 -7.43
CA LEU A 289 7.26 -11.12 -7.06
C LEU A 289 8.64 -11.81 -7.04
N GLN A 290 9.52 -11.45 -7.98
CA GLN A 290 10.89 -11.94 -8.03
C GLN A 290 11.72 -11.46 -6.83
N ASP A 291 11.60 -10.19 -6.46
CA ASP A 291 12.28 -9.62 -5.29
C ASP A 291 11.76 -10.21 -3.97
N TRP A 292 10.48 -10.57 -3.93
CA TRP A 292 9.91 -11.34 -2.82
C TRP A 292 10.52 -12.74 -2.74
N TRP A 293 10.53 -13.46 -3.85
CA TRP A 293 11.09 -14.81 -3.92
C TRP A 293 12.58 -14.84 -3.57
N ALA A 294 13.35 -13.86 -4.04
CA ALA A 294 14.77 -13.72 -3.74
C ALA A 294 15.02 -13.57 -2.24
N ALA A 295 14.24 -12.71 -1.57
CA ALA A 295 14.36 -12.51 -0.13
C ALA A 295 13.94 -13.76 0.66
N GLU A 296 12.82 -14.38 0.29
CA GLU A 296 12.28 -15.58 0.96
C GLU A 296 13.26 -16.76 0.88
N GLN A 297 13.94 -16.92 -0.26
CA GLN A 297 14.88 -18.02 -0.48
C GLN A 297 16.34 -17.66 -0.16
N GLY A 298 16.61 -16.41 0.23
CA GLY A 298 17.98 -15.93 0.47
C GLY A 298 18.87 -15.93 -0.78
N ILE A 299 18.29 -15.71 -1.97
CA ILE A 299 19.00 -15.72 -3.25
C ILE A 299 19.52 -14.31 -3.55
N ALA A 300 20.83 -14.14 -3.66
CA ALA A 300 21.45 -12.85 -3.97
C ALA A 300 21.50 -12.55 -5.47
N ASP A 301 21.57 -13.56 -6.35
CA ASP A 301 21.62 -13.38 -7.80
C ASP A 301 20.20 -13.18 -8.39
N PRO A 302 19.89 -12.02 -8.98
CA PRO A 302 18.59 -11.78 -9.60
C PRO A 302 18.27 -12.74 -10.76
N VAL A 303 19.29 -13.23 -11.48
CA VAL A 303 19.08 -14.17 -12.59
C VAL A 303 18.67 -15.54 -12.06
N GLU A 304 19.32 -16.01 -11.00
CA GLU A 304 18.95 -17.22 -10.30
C GLU A 304 17.54 -17.12 -9.69
N ALA A 305 17.21 -16.00 -9.03
CA ALA A 305 15.89 -15.75 -8.45
C ALA A 305 14.79 -15.82 -9.53
N LYS A 306 15.00 -15.18 -10.68
CA LYS A 306 14.09 -15.25 -11.83
C LYS A 306 13.87 -16.69 -12.30
N GLN A 307 14.95 -17.45 -12.49
CA GLN A 307 14.86 -18.80 -13.03
C GLN A 307 14.20 -19.78 -12.06
N THR A 308 14.54 -19.70 -10.78
CA THR A 308 14.00 -20.57 -9.73
C THR A 308 12.51 -20.27 -9.49
N LEU A 309 12.11 -18.99 -9.47
CA LEU A 309 10.70 -18.60 -9.39
C LEU A 309 9.91 -19.14 -10.59
N TYR A 310 10.37 -18.90 -11.82
CA TYR A 310 9.68 -19.41 -13.02
C TYR A 310 9.53 -20.94 -12.97
N ARG A 311 10.57 -21.67 -12.56
CA ARG A 311 10.52 -23.13 -12.40
C ARG A 311 9.50 -23.55 -11.34
N ARG A 312 9.44 -22.86 -10.20
CA ARG A 312 8.51 -23.14 -9.11
C ARG A 312 7.05 -22.89 -9.49
N LEU A 313 6.77 -21.81 -10.23
CA LEU A 313 5.43 -21.52 -10.75
C LEU A 313 5.02 -22.50 -11.84
N LYS A 314 5.96 -22.94 -12.67
CA LYS A 314 5.68 -23.94 -13.70
C LYS A 314 5.45 -25.35 -13.12
N SER A 315 6.14 -25.69 -12.03
CA SER A 315 6.07 -27.03 -11.44
C SER A 315 4.73 -27.32 -10.78
N CYS A 316 4.03 -26.29 -10.27
CA CYS A 316 2.72 -26.49 -9.62
C CYS A 316 1.58 -26.78 -10.61
N LEU A 317 1.78 -26.49 -11.90
CA LEU A 317 0.72 -26.68 -12.90
C LEU A 317 0.38 -28.18 -13.05
N PRO A 318 -0.92 -28.55 -13.02
CA PRO A 318 -1.36 -29.93 -13.06
C PRO A 318 -0.82 -30.68 -14.28
N THR A 319 -0.20 -31.84 -14.05
CA THR A 319 0.35 -32.67 -15.13
C THR A 319 -0.74 -33.21 -16.07
N ASN A 320 -1.96 -33.33 -15.57
CA ASN A 320 -3.14 -33.76 -16.32
C ASN A 320 -3.83 -32.61 -17.08
N SER A 321 -3.30 -31.38 -17.03
CA SER A 321 -3.80 -30.23 -17.80
C SER A 321 -2.72 -29.59 -18.70
N PRO A 322 -2.33 -30.27 -19.81
CA PRO A 322 -1.44 -29.67 -20.82
C PRO A 322 -1.88 -28.27 -21.32
N PRO A 323 -3.19 -27.99 -21.50
CA PRO A 323 -3.68 -26.66 -21.88
C PRO A 323 -3.29 -25.53 -20.91
N GLN A 324 -3.38 -25.74 -19.59
CA GLN A 324 -2.95 -24.72 -18.61
C GLN A 324 -1.45 -24.42 -18.74
N ARG A 325 -0.63 -25.46 -18.85
CA ARG A 325 0.81 -25.31 -19.08
C ARG A 325 1.10 -24.56 -20.38
N LYS A 326 0.29 -24.75 -21.42
CA LYS A 326 0.40 -24.00 -22.68
C LYS A 326 0.15 -22.50 -22.49
N VAL A 327 -0.90 -22.09 -21.78
CA VAL A 327 -1.17 -20.67 -21.48
C VAL A 327 0.02 -20.04 -20.76
N PHE A 328 0.52 -20.70 -19.72
CA PHE A 328 1.67 -20.23 -18.95
C PHE A 328 2.93 -20.08 -19.81
N ASP A 329 3.27 -21.12 -20.59
CA ASP A 329 4.46 -21.11 -21.43
C ASP A 329 4.37 -20.08 -22.56
N ALA A 330 3.20 -19.96 -23.21
CA ALA A 330 2.97 -18.99 -24.28
C ALA A 330 3.03 -17.55 -23.77
N PHE A 331 2.50 -17.26 -22.58
CA PHE A 331 2.60 -15.95 -21.94
C PHE A 331 4.06 -15.53 -21.74
N TYR A 332 4.85 -16.31 -20.99
CA TYR A 332 6.23 -15.93 -20.68
C TYR A 332 7.15 -15.93 -21.91
N ARG A 333 6.89 -16.78 -22.91
CA ARG A 333 7.62 -16.76 -24.19
C ARG A 333 7.26 -15.54 -25.02
N GLY A 334 5.98 -15.17 -25.09
CA GLY A 334 5.47 -14.06 -25.89
C GLY A 334 5.94 -12.69 -25.40
N PHE A 335 6.17 -12.54 -24.09
CA PHE A 335 6.50 -11.26 -23.44
C PHE A 335 7.89 -11.21 -22.80
N ALA A 336 8.80 -12.15 -23.09
CA ALA A 336 10.05 -12.36 -22.34
C ALA A 336 10.87 -11.09 -21.96
N LYS A 337 10.85 -10.04 -22.80
CA LYS A 337 11.51 -8.75 -22.55
C LYS A 337 10.70 -7.79 -21.66
N ALA A 338 9.36 -7.80 -21.80
CA ALA A 338 8.44 -6.94 -21.06
C ALA A 338 8.03 -7.53 -19.70
N VAL A 339 8.17 -8.86 -19.51
CA VAL A 339 7.77 -9.59 -18.30
C VAL A 339 8.11 -8.86 -16.99
N PRO A 340 9.33 -8.31 -16.76
CA PRO A 340 9.65 -7.66 -15.49
C PRO A 340 8.64 -6.57 -15.07
N GLU A 341 8.12 -5.82 -16.03
CA GLU A 341 7.19 -4.71 -15.78
C GLU A 341 5.71 -5.11 -15.92
N LEU A 342 5.44 -6.32 -16.43
CA LEU A 342 4.09 -6.84 -16.58
C LEU A 342 3.57 -7.43 -15.25
N PRO A 343 2.24 -7.50 -15.09
CA PRO A 343 1.64 -8.19 -13.96
C PRO A 343 2.05 -9.67 -13.96
N ALA A 344 2.38 -10.19 -12.77
CA ALA A 344 2.80 -11.57 -12.62
C ALA A 344 1.61 -12.52 -12.86
N LEU A 345 1.76 -13.47 -13.80
CA LEU A 345 0.76 -14.52 -14.04
C LEU A 345 0.90 -15.60 -12.96
N LEU A 346 0.02 -15.54 -11.96
CA LEU A 346 0.03 -16.41 -10.78
C LEU A 346 -0.79 -17.68 -11.04
N PRO A 347 -0.18 -18.87 -11.00
CA PRO A 347 -0.91 -20.13 -11.21
C PRO A 347 -1.54 -20.66 -9.92
N GLU A 348 -2.60 -21.48 -10.05
CA GLU A 348 -3.13 -22.35 -8.99
C GLU A 348 -3.47 -21.59 -7.71
N VAL A 349 -4.34 -20.58 -7.82
CA VAL A 349 -4.65 -19.63 -6.75
C VAL A 349 -5.86 -20.11 -5.95
N TRP A 350 -5.68 -20.28 -4.64
CA TRP A 350 -6.72 -20.76 -3.73
C TRP A 350 -7.37 -19.65 -2.93
N LEU A 351 -6.61 -18.60 -2.63
CA LEU A 351 -7.09 -17.50 -1.84
C LEU A 351 -6.43 -16.23 -2.36
N HIS A 352 -7.26 -15.28 -2.75
CA HIS A 352 -6.88 -13.89 -2.86
C HIS A 352 -7.76 -13.13 -1.89
N TRP A 353 -7.14 -12.55 -0.86
CA TRP A 353 -7.85 -11.76 0.13
C TRP A 353 -8.35 -10.45 -0.49
N ASP A 354 -9.67 -10.35 -0.67
CA ASP A 354 -10.34 -9.08 -0.96
C ASP A 354 -11.39 -8.75 0.13
N PRO A 355 -11.17 -7.70 0.93
CA PRO A 355 -12.11 -7.25 1.96
C PRO A 355 -13.53 -6.96 1.47
N LEU A 356 -13.70 -6.52 0.21
CA LEU A 356 -15.02 -6.18 -0.36
C LEU A 356 -15.87 -7.44 -0.56
N THR A 357 -15.28 -8.48 -1.15
CA THR A 357 -15.97 -9.73 -1.45
C THR A 357 -16.36 -10.49 -0.17
N ILE A 358 -15.56 -10.41 0.90
CA ILE A 358 -15.85 -11.08 2.19
C ILE A 358 -16.99 -10.42 2.94
N LYS A 359 -17.03 -9.08 2.99
CA LYS A 359 -18.14 -8.33 3.59
C LYS A 359 -19.48 -8.63 2.91
N GLN A 360 -19.47 -8.91 1.61
CA GLN A 360 -20.69 -9.17 0.84
C GLN A 360 -21.20 -10.61 0.94
N ARG A 361 -20.31 -11.60 1.10
CA ARG A 361 -20.66 -13.03 0.89
C ARG A 361 -20.23 -14.00 1.99
N GLY A 362 -19.50 -13.54 3.00
CA GLY A 362 -19.00 -14.39 4.10
C GLY A 362 -17.71 -15.14 3.75
N ARG A 363 -16.93 -15.48 4.78
CA ARG A 363 -15.55 -16.02 4.67
C ARG A 363 -15.45 -17.36 3.94
N ASP A 364 -16.47 -18.21 4.07
CA ASP A 364 -16.47 -19.58 3.52
C ASP A 364 -16.82 -19.66 2.03
N ALA A 365 -17.25 -18.54 1.42
CA ALA A 365 -17.58 -18.49 0.00
C ALA A 365 -16.32 -18.51 -0.90
N MET A 366 -15.19 -18.00 -0.40
CA MET A 366 -13.93 -17.92 -1.16
C MET A 366 -13.08 -19.20 -1.08
N LEU A 367 -13.14 -19.95 0.02
CA LEU A 367 -12.36 -21.19 0.23
C LEU A 367 -12.73 -22.34 -0.72
N ARG A 368 -13.70 -22.12 -1.60
CA ARG A 368 -14.30 -23.14 -2.46
C ARG A 368 -13.76 -23.15 -3.88
N PHE A 369 -13.10 -22.08 -4.32
CA PHE A 369 -12.69 -21.92 -5.71
C PHE A 369 -11.18 -21.82 -5.83
N ARG A 370 -10.59 -22.80 -6.52
CA ARG A 370 -9.25 -22.72 -7.05
C ARG A 370 -9.34 -22.09 -8.44
N MET A 371 -8.65 -20.98 -8.64
CA MET A 371 -8.53 -20.29 -9.92
C MET A 371 -7.27 -20.80 -10.65
N ASP A 372 -7.38 -21.11 -11.95
CA ASP A 372 -6.23 -21.60 -12.71
C ASP A 372 -5.11 -20.55 -12.80
N PHE A 373 -5.46 -19.30 -13.15
CA PHE A 373 -4.54 -18.17 -13.11
C PHE A 373 -5.18 -16.87 -12.61
N LEU A 374 -4.37 -16.05 -11.94
CA LEU A 374 -4.72 -14.70 -11.50
C LEU A 374 -3.68 -13.68 -12.00
N LEU A 375 -4.16 -12.52 -12.45
CA LEU A 375 -3.37 -11.31 -12.63
C LEU A 375 -3.95 -10.19 -11.74
N LEU A 376 -3.05 -9.44 -11.11
CA LEU A 376 -3.38 -8.26 -10.32
C LEU A 376 -2.79 -7.04 -11.04
N LEU A 377 -3.65 -6.29 -11.70
CA LEU A 377 -3.30 -5.14 -12.54
C LEU A 377 -3.41 -3.83 -11.76
N PRO A 378 -2.88 -2.71 -12.31
CA PRO A 378 -3.12 -1.39 -11.79
C PRO A 378 -4.61 -1.08 -11.58
N HIS A 379 -4.89 -0.15 -10.67
CA HIS A 379 -6.23 0.32 -10.33
C HIS A 379 -7.16 -0.77 -9.78
N ASN A 380 -6.58 -1.79 -9.13
CA ASN A 380 -7.29 -2.91 -8.48
C ASN A 380 -8.11 -3.78 -9.45
N VAL A 381 -7.69 -3.81 -10.71
CA VAL A 381 -8.24 -4.73 -11.71
C VAL A 381 -7.72 -6.14 -11.41
N ARG A 382 -8.63 -7.09 -11.26
CA ARG A 382 -8.33 -8.49 -10.91
C ARG A 382 -8.82 -9.38 -12.03
N ILE A 383 -7.91 -10.09 -12.67
CA ILE A 383 -8.25 -10.90 -13.84
C ILE A 383 -8.03 -12.37 -13.52
N VAL A 384 -9.09 -13.14 -13.64
CA VAL A 384 -9.05 -14.60 -13.56
C VAL A 384 -9.04 -15.16 -14.97
N ILE A 385 -8.12 -16.08 -15.22
CA ILE A 385 -8.05 -16.82 -16.47
C ILE A 385 -8.25 -18.30 -16.14
N GLU A 386 -9.33 -18.88 -16.65
CA GLU A 386 -9.65 -20.30 -16.49
C GLU A 386 -9.40 -21.05 -17.79
N VAL A 387 -9.00 -22.32 -17.68
CA VAL A 387 -8.82 -23.20 -18.82
C VAL A 387 -9.81 -24.35 -18.77
N ASP A 388 -10.82 -24.28 -19.62
CA ASP A 388 -11.96 -25.18 -19.60
C ASP A 388 -11.72 -26.47 -20.40
N GLY A 389 -11.45 -27.54 -19.67
CA GLY A 389 -11.38 -28.89 -20.21
C GLY A 389 -12.73 -29.60 -20.22
N LYS A 390 -12.81 -30.72 -20.94
CA LYS A 390 -14.01 -31.58 -21.01
C LYS A 390 -14.59 -31.96 -19.63
N HIS A 391 -13.73 -32.10 -18.61
CA HIS A 391 -14.13 -32.46 -17.26
C HIS A 391 -14.95 -31.37 -16.54
N HIS A 392 -14.94 -30.12 -17.03
CA HIS A 392 -15.76 -29.04 -16.47
C HIS A 392 -17.22 -29.09 -16.92
N TYR A 393 -17.53 -29.74 -18.04
CA TYR A 393 -18.88 -29.71 -18.64
C TYR A 393 -19.35 -31.07 -19.15
N ALA A 394 -18.57 -32.14 -18.97
CA ALA A 394 -18.92 -33.49 -19.39
C ALA A 394 -18.60 -34.53 -18.30
N ASP A 395 -19.45 -35.54 -18.20
CA ASP A 395 -19.27 -36.71 -17.34
C ASP A 395 -19.13 -37.95 -18.23
N GLY A 396 -18.06 -38.74 -18.03
CA GLY A 396 -17.73 -39.86 -18.91
C GLY A 396 -17.53 -39.49 -20.39
N GLY A 397 -17.23 -38.22 -20.69
CA GLY A 397 -17.11 -37.71 -22.07
C GLY A 397 -18.44 -37.29 -22.71
N ILE A 398 -19.56 -37.41 -21.98
CA ILE A 398 -20.89 -36.97 -22.42
C ILE A 398 -21.20 -35.61 -21.80
N ALA A 399 -21.63 -34.65 -22.60
CA ALA A 399 -21.99 -33.32 -22.11
C ALA A 399 -23.03 -33.40 -20.99
N ASN A 400 -22.78 -32.67 -19.90
CA ASN A 400 -23.58 -32.67 -18.69
C ASN A 400 -24.02 -31.23 -18.36
N ALA A 401 -25.31 -30.95 -18.57
CA ALA A 401 -25.88 -29.63 -18.35
C ALA A 401 -25.76 -29.14 -16.89
N LYS A 402 -25.72 -30.04 -15.90
CA LYS A 402 -25.55 -29.66 -14.49
C LYS A 402 -24.13 -29.19 -14.21
N LEU A 403 -23.13 -29.88 -14.76
CA LEU A 403 -21.72 -29.47 -14.64
C LEU A 403 -21.49 -28.12 -15.31
N TYR A 404 -22.03 -27.95 -16.52
CA TYR A 404 -22.00 -26.66 -17.21
C TYR A 404 -22.66 -25.53 -16.38
N ALA A 405 -23.85 -25.77 -15.83
CA ALA A 405 -24.55 -24.77 -15.02
C ALA A 405 -23.78 -24.41 -13.74
N ALA A 406 -23.12 -25.39 -13.10
CA ALA A 406 -22.29 -25.17 -11.92
C ALA A 406 -21.03 -24.34 -12.26
N MET A 407 -20.36 -24.64 -13.38
CA MET A 407 -19.24 -23.85 -13.87
C MET A 407 -19.66 -22.40 -14.15
N MET A 408 -20.78 -22.20 -14.84
CA MET A 408 -21.32 -20.85 -15.10
C MET A 408 -21.78 -20.14 -13.82
N HIS A 409 -22.17 -20.89 -12.78
CA HIS A 409 -22.45 -20.32 -11.47
C HIS A 409 -21.18 -19.79 -10.81
N GLY A 410 -20.10 -20.58 -10.79
CA GLY A 410 -18.80 -20.13 -10.29
C GLY A 410 -18.26 -18.90 -11.04
N ASP A 411 -18.44 -18.85 -12.37
CA ASP A 411 -18.09 -17.68 -13.18
C ASP A 411 -18.80 -16.40 -12.71
N ARG A 412 -20.12 -16.49 -12.50
CA ARG A 412 -20.90 -15.36 -11.98
C ARG A 412 -20.49 -14.98 -10.57
N ASP A 413 -20.15 -15.96 -9.72
CA ASP A 413 -19.68 -15.69 -8.36
C ASP A 413 -18.38 -14.90 -8.36
N LEU A 414 -17.41 -15.28 -9.21
CA LEU A 414 -16.17 -14.54 -9.40
C LEU A 414 -16.42 -13.14 -9.96
N ARG A 415 -17.29 -13.00 -10.98
CA ARG A 415 -17.61 -11.68 -11.55
C ARG A 415 -18.29 -10.75 -10.56
N LEU A 416 -19.22 -11.28 -9.77
CA LEU A 416 -19.89 -10.51 -8.72
C LEU A 416 -18.97 -10.21 -7.53
N ALA A 417 -17.90 -10.98 -7.35
CA ALA A 417 -16.78 -10.66 -6.45
C ALA A 417 -15.80 -9.62 -7.04
N GLY A 418 -16.09 -9.07 -8.22
CA GLY A 418 -15.29 -8.01 -8.84
C GLY A 418 -14.05 -8.50 -9.58
N TYR A 419 -14.01 -9.78 -9.95
CA TYR A 419 -13.03 -10.31 -10.89
C TYR A 419 -13.52 -10.19 -12.34
N GLU A 420 -12.62 -9.87 -13.25
CA GLU A 420 -12.84 -10.07 -14.68
C GLU A 420 -12.42 -11.48 -15.06
N VAL A 421 -13.39 -12.30 -15.48
CA VAL A 421 -13.16 -13.73 -15.78
C VAL A 421 -13.12 -13.94 -17.29
N PHE A 422 -11.99 -14.46 -17.77
CA PHE A 422 -11.78 -14.92 -19.13
C PHE A 422 -11.53 -16.43 -19.12
N ARG A 423 -12.06 -17.12 -20.13
CA ARG A 423 -12.03 -18.58 -20.23
C ARG A 423 -11.43 -18.97 -21.56
N PHE A 424 -10.43 -19.84 -21.55
CA PHE A 424 -9.94 -20.52 -22.73
C PHE A 424 -10.50 -21.93 -22.79
N GLY A 425 -11.03 -22.35 -23.93
CA GLY A 425 -11.32 -23.75 -24.19
C GLY A 425 -10.03 -24.56 -24.29
N ALA A 426 -9.99 -25.75 -23.71
CA ALA A 426 -8.82 -26.63 -23.86
C ALA A 426 -8.49 -26.95 -25.32
N SER A 427 -9.48 -26.96 -26.22
CA SER A 427 -9.29 -27.26 -27.65
C SER A 427 -8.52 -26.19 -28.41
N GLU A 428 -8.70 -24.91 -28.10
CA GLU A 428 -7.94 -23.81 -28.77
C GLU A 428 -6.48 -23.76 -28.33
N LEU A 429 -6.15 -24.37 -27.18
CA LEU A 429 -4.81 -24.42 -26.62
C LEU A 429 -4.01 -25.66 -27.05
N LEU A 430 -4.62 -26.58 -27.80
CA LEU A 430 -3.96 -27.76 -28.35
C LEU A 430 -3.58 -27.60 -29.84
N ASP A 431 -3.96 -26.48 -30.45
CA ASP A 431 -3.62 -26.14 -31.83
C ASP A 431 -2.18 -25.61 -31.95
N ASP A 432 -1.59 -25.72 -33.13
CA ASP A 432 -0.27 -25.15 -33.47
C ASP A 432 -0.27 -23.61 -33.32
N GLN A 433 -1.41 -22.95 -33.49
CA GLN A 433 -1.58 -21.50 -33.35
C GLN A 433 -1.80 -21.01 -31.90
N ALA A 434 -1.80 -21.91 -30.92
CA ALA A 434 -2.13 -21.57 -29.53
C ALA A 434 -1.20 -20.51 -28.91
N ASP A 435 0.10 -20.48 -29.27
CA ASP A 435 1.04 -19.47 -28.77
C ASP A 435 0.63 -18.05 -29.20
N ASP A 436 0.29 -17.87 -30.48
CA ASP A 436 -0.12 -16.59 -31.05
C ASP A 436 -1.48 -16.14 -30.54
N LEU A 437 -2.41 -17.09 -30.34
CA LEU A 437 -3.71 -16.85 -29.74
C LEU A 437 -3.58 -16.28 -28.32
N VAL A 438 -2.80 -16.94 -27.47
CA VAL A 438 -2.57 -16.50 -26.09
C VAL A 438 -1.89 -15.12 -26.07
N LYS A 439 -0.86 -14.93 -26.89
CA LYS A 439 -0.15 -13.64 -26.98
C LYS A 439 -1.07 -12.51 -27.42
N THR A 440 -1.87 -12.73 -28.46
CA THR A 440 -2.81 -11.74 -28.99
C THR A 440 -3.86 -11.36 -27.96
N PHE A 441 -4.38 -12.35 -27.22
CA PHE A 441 -5.30 -12.11 -26.11
C PHE A 441 -4.69 -11.19 -25.06
N PHE A 442 -3.50 -11.49 -24.56
CA PHE A 442 -2.87 -10.68 -23.51
C PHE A 442 -2.51 -9.27 -23.98
N ILE A 443 -2.09 -9.08 -25.23
CA ILE A 443 -1.89 -7.74 -25.81
C ILE A 443 -3.21 -6.95 -25.77
N ALA A 444 -4.31 -7.56 -26.21
CA ALA A 444 -5.62 -6.91 -26.20
C ALA A 444 -6.11 -6.61 -24.77
N LEU A 445 -5.89 -7.55 -23.84
CA LEU A 445 -6.22 -7.41 -22.43
C LEU A 445 -5.48 -6.23 -21.80
N PHE A 446 -4.16 -6.20 -21.90
CA PHE A 446 -3.33 -5.13 -21.35
C PHE A 446 -3.65 -3.77 -21.99
N LYS A 447 -3.87 -3.72 -23.31
CA LYS A 447 -4.32 -2.52 -24.00
C LYS A 447 -5.67 -2.02 -23.48
N ARG A 448 -6.63 -2.91 -23.21
CA ARG A 448 -7.94 -2.56 -22.64
C ARG A 448 -7.80 -1.90 -21.27
N HIS A 449 -6.78 -2.25 -20.51
CA HIS A 449 -6.50 -1.70 -19.19
C HIS A 449 -5.42 -0.59 -19.21
N GLY A 450 -5.13 0.00 -20.37
CA GLY A 450 -4.24 1.15 -20.48
C GLY A 450 -2.75 0.84 -20.29
N MET A 451 -2.36 -0.42 -20.38
CA MET A 451 -0.96 -0.84 -20.22
C MET A 451 -0.24 -0.90 -21.57
N ALA A 452 0.99 -0.41 -21.60
CA ALA A 452 1.91 -0.59 -22.73
C ALA A 452 2.62 -1.94 -22.62
N VAL A 453 2.73 -2.67 -23.74
CA VAL A 453 3.27 -4.03 -23.80
C VAL A 453 4.30 -4.16 -24.91
#